data_AF-A0A1R1PDV3-F1
#
_entry.id   AF-A0A1R1PDV3-F1
#
_cell.length_a   1.000
_cell.length_b   1.000
_cell.length_c   1.000
_cell.angle_alpha   90.00
_cell.angle_beta   90.00
_cell.angle_gamma   90.00
#
_symmetry.space_group_name_H-M   'P 1'
#
loop_
_entity.id
_entity.type
_entity.pdbx_description
1 polymer ?
#
loop_
_entity_poly.entity_id
_entity_poly.type
_entity_poly.pdbx_seq_one_letter_code
_entity_poly.pdbx_strand_id
1 'polypeptide(L)'
;MYADTKARGGVIEPEGVVEIKYRRPAIIATMDRLDQTLRDLKSRLNSPNLSSSESASINQQINDRIKLLYPVYSQMAVEFADLHDRAGRMKAKGVIRRELDWPSSRSFFYHRLVRRLNEDRLCAGLSQADPSLSRSAAIATLQSWFVHDTYDSVSLESGSSSIIASADFISNWESNDRIVTTWMTNSADSINSRIASIATLTKLNNLTADAELDPSFARQAILKLSSFLDDDTKSKLSSLL
;
A
#
# COMPACT_ATOMS: atom_id res chain seq x y z
N MET A 1 -3.57 -3.46 4.34
CA MET A 1 -4.87 -3.23 5.00
C MET A 1 -5.82 -2.54 4.01
N TYR A 2 -7.13 -2.77 4.15
CA TYR A 2 -8.21 -2.20 3.34
C TYR A 2 -9.31 -1.68 4.27
N ALA A 3 -10.12 -0.72 3.82
CA ALA A 3 -11.28 -0.23 4.58
C ALA A 3 -12.51 -0.13 3.66
N ASP A 4 -13.70 -0.35 4.20
CA ASP A 4 -14.94 -0.11 3.48
C ASP A 4 -15.17 1.40 3.27
N THR A 5 -15.83 1.80 2.18
CA THR A 5 -16.14 3.21 1.90
C THR A 5 -16.97 3.89 2.99
N LYS A 6 -17.76 3.13 3.75
CA LYS A 6 -18.55 3.60 4.90
C LYS A 6 -17.87 3.34 6.25
N ALA A 7 -16.70 2.70 6.28
CA ALA A 7 -15.98 2.47 7.53
C ALA A 7 -15.46 3.78 8.14
N ARG A 8 -15.18 3.70 9.44
CA ARG A 8 -14.52 4.74 10.23
C ARG A 8 -13.26 4.18 10.88
N GLY A 9 -12.31 5.05 11.16
CA GLY A 9 -11.23 4.76 12.09
C GLY A 9 -10.38 5.98 12.38
N GLY A 10 -10.25 6.24 13.68
CA GLY A 10 -9.45 7.30 14.26
C GLY A 10 -8.68 6.76 15.46
N VAL A 11 -8.06 7.67 16.21
CA VAL A 11 -7.38 7.32 17.47
C VAL A 11 -8.39 7.16 18.62
N ILE A 12 -9.45 7.96 18.60
CA ILE A 12 -10.53 7.98 19.58
C ILE A 12 -11.83 8.31 18.83
N GLU A 13 -12.96 7.89 19.38
CA GLU A 13 -14.28 8.16 18.81
C GLU A 13 -14.54 9.67 18.66
N PRO A 14 -15.33 10.10 17.66
CA PRO A 14 -15.58 11.51 17.37
C PRO A 14 -16.06 12.32 18.58
N GLU A 15 -16.91 11.74 19.43
CA GLU A 15 -17.40 12.32 20.68
C GLU A 15 -16.24 12.64 21.64
N GLY A 16 -15.30 11.69 21.81
CA GLY A 16 -14.10 11.88 22.63
C GLY A 16 -13.16 12.93 22.04
N VAL A 17 -13.04 13.03 20.72
CA VAL A 17 -12.28 14.12 20.07
C VAL A 17 -12.89 15.47 20.41
N VAL A 18 -14.21 15.59 20.36
CA VAL A 18 -14.92 16.85 20.68
C VAL A 18 -14.72 17.22 22.15
N GLU A 19 -14.82 16.26 23.07
CA GLU A 19 -14.62 16.50 24.50
C GLU A 19 -13.20 16.98 24.86
N ILE A 20 -12.19 16.58 24.08
CA ILE A 20 -10.79 16.97 24.34
C ILE A 20 -10.44 18.25 23.55
N LYS A 21 -10.70 18.26 22.25
CA LYS A 21 -10.17 19.26 21.30
C LYS A 21 -11.18 20.32 20.88
N TYR A 22 -12.48 20.02 20.88
CA TYR A 22 -13.53 20.94 20.42
C TYR A 22 -14.57 21.21 21.51
N ARG A 23 -14.07 21.53 22.70
CA ARG A 23 -14.86 21.76 23.91
C ARG A 23 -15.85 22.92 23.76
N ARG A 24 -16.80 23.00 24.70
CA ARG A 24 -17.86 24.01 24.76
C ARG A 24 -17.45 25.44 24.33
N PRO A 25 -16.30 26.01 24.76
CA PRO A 25 -15.88 27.34 24.29
C PRO A 25 -15.66 27.44 22.77
N ALA A 26 -15.06 26.42 22.15
CA ALA A 26 -14.84 26.36 20.70
C ALA A 26 -16.17 26.22 19.92
N ILE A 27 -17.10 25.45 20.47
CA ILE A 27 -18.45 25.32 19.92
C ILE A 27 -19.17 26.69 19.95
N ILE A 28 -19.10 27.42 21.06
CA ILE A 28 -19.68 28.78 21.16
C ILE A 28 -19.01 29.74 20.19
N ALA A 29 -17.67 29.70 20.06
CA ALA A 29 -16.98 30.52 19.06
C ALA A 29 -17.44 30.21 17.62
N THR A 30 -17.87 28.97 17.36
CA THR A 30 -18.48 28.58 16.08
C THR A 30 -19.88 29.16 15.91
N MET A 31 -20.70 29.13 16.97
CA MET A 31 -22.01 29.79 16.98
C MET A 31 -21.86 31.29 16.72
N ASP A 32 -20.90 31.93 17.37
CA ASP A 32 -20.60 33.36 17.18
C ASP A 32 -20.20 33.69 15.74
N ARG A 33 -19.59 32.73 15.02
CA ARG A 33 -19.20 32.92 13.63
C ARG A 33 -20.36 32.72 12.66
N LEU A 34 -21.24 31.75 12.93
CA LEU A 34 -22.24 31.27 11.96
C LEU A 34 -23.67 31.75 12.25
N ASP A 35 -24.06 31.96 13.51
CA ASP A 35 -25.39 32.41 13.88
C ASP A 35 -25.50 33.94 13.79
N GLN A 36 -26.40 34.44 12.94
CA GLN A 36 -26.61 35.89 12.78
C GLN A 36 -27.22 36.52 14.04
N THR A 37 -28.23 35.87 14.65
CA THR A 37 -28.92 36.40 15.83
C THR A 37 -27.97 36.56 17.02
N LEU A 38 -27.10 35.57 17.28
CA LEU A 38 -26.11 35.64 18.34
C LEU A 38 -25.09 36.77 18.10
N ARG A 39 -24.66 36.98 16.84
CA ARG A 39 -23.81 38.11 16.46
C ARG A 39 -24.49 39.44 16.68
N ASP A 40 -25.75 39.57 16.30
CA ASP A 40 -26.52 40.81 16.48
C ASP A 40 -26.70 41.14 17.96
N LEU A 41 -27.01 40.14 18.80
CA LEU A 41 -27.12 40.30 20.25
C LEU A 41 -25.78 40.71 20.88
N LYS A 42 -24.67 40.07 20.49
CA LYS A 42 -23.33 40.43 20.96
C LYS A 42 -22.89 41.82 20.48
N SER A 43 -23.24 42.20 19.26
CA SER A 43 -23.00 43.54 18.73
C SER A 43 -23.77 44.59 19.53
N ARG A 44 -25.06 44.33 19.81
CA ARG A 44 -25.88 45.21 20.66
C ARG A 44 -25.27 45.36 22.05
N LEU A 45 -24.80 44.28 22.67
CA LEU A 45 -24.14 44.31 23.98
C LEU A 45 -22.89 45.21 24.01
N ASN A 46 -22.20 45.36 22.87
CA ASN A 46 -21.01 46.21 22.74
C ASN A 46 -21.32 47.68 22.41
N SER A 47 -22.60 48.07 22.30
CA SER A 47 -22.99 49.45 22.03
C SER A 47 -22.65 50.38 23.21
N PRO A 48 -22.02 51.54 22.99
CA PRO A 48 -21.86 52.53 24.04
C PRO A 48 -23.24 53.10 24.42
N ASN A 49 -23.48 53.29 25.72
CA ASN A 49 -24.73 53.82 26.34
C ASN A 49 -25.82 52.81 26.73
N LEU A 50 -25.49 51.54 27.02
CA LEU A 50 -26.46 50.61 27.62
C LEU A 50 -26.63 50.84 29.12
N SER A 51 -27.88 50.81 29.60
CA SER A 51 -28.15 50.73 31.03
C SER A 51 -27.75 49.35 31.60
N SER A 52 -27.55 49.27 32.91
CA SER A 52 -27.27 48.00 33.59
C SER A 52 -28.39 46.97 33.39
N SER A 53 -29.64 47.43 33.35
CA SER A 53 -30.83 46.59 33.12
C SER A 53 -30.88 46.04 31.69
N GLU A 54 -30.62 46.87 30.68
CA GLU A 54 -30.60 46.43 29.27
C GLU A 54 -29.44 45.48 28.99
N SER A 55 -28.27 45.75 29.57
CA SER A 55 -27.10 44.86 29.48
C SER A 55 -27.39 43.48 30.07
N ALA A 56 -28.09 43.41 31.22
CA ALA A 56 -28.50 42.16 31.83
C ALA A 56 -29.52 41.40 30.94
N SER A 57 -30.51 42.11 30.38
CA SER A 57 -31.50 41.53 29.47
C SER A 57 -30.88 40.95 28.19
N ILE A 58 -29.92 41.67 27.57
CA ILE A 58 -29.21 41.19 26.38
C ILE A 58 -28.36 39.95 26.71
N ASN A 59 -27.67 39.94 27.86
CA ASN A 59 -26.91 38.77 28.31
C ASN A 59 -27.80 37.54 28.54
N GLN A 60 -29.00 37.74 29.08
CA GLN A 60 -29.97 36.65 29.24
C GLN A 60 -30.40 36.09 27.87
N GLN A 61 -30.72 36.96 26.90
CA GLN A 61 -31.07 36.55 25.54
C GLN A 61 -29.92 35.80 24.84
N ILE A 62 -28.67 36.23 25.05
CA ILE A 62 -27.48 35.53 24.54
C ILE A 62 -27.39 34.12 25.15
N ASN A 63 -27.55 34.00 26.47
CA ASN A 63 -27.50 32.71 27.15
C ASN A 63 -28.61 31.77 26.71
N ASP A 64 -29.82 32.28 26.53
CA ASP A 64 -30.97 31.51 26.05
C ASP A 64 -30.77 31.05 24.60
N ARG A 65 -30.22 31.92 23.73
CA ARG A 65 -29.87 31.56 22.35
C ARG A 65 -28.77 30.50 22.31
N ILE A 66 -27.71 30.63 23.10
CA ILE A 66 -26.64 29.62 23.20
C ILE A 66 -27.22 28.29 23.69
N LYS A 67 -28.06 28.30 24.72
CA LYS A 67 -28.69 27.10 25.27
C LYS A 67 -29.55 26.38 24.23
N LEU A 68 -30.30 27.14 23.42
CA LEU A 68 -31.11 26.61 22.32
C LEU A 68 -30.25 25.99 21.21
N LEU A 69 -29.16 26.65 20.81
CA LEU A 69 -28.31 26.20 19.70
C LEU A 69 -27.37 25.05 20.07
N TYR A 70 -27.01 24.93 21.35
CA TYR A 70 -25.95 24.02 21.81
C TYR A 70 -26.12 22.56 21.40
N PRO A 71 -27.30 21.92 21.53
CA PRO A 71 -27.47 20.52 21.15
C PRO A 71 -27.15 20.26 19.68
N VAL A 72 -27.59 21.16 18.79
CA VAL A 72 -27.38 21.04 17.34
C VAL A 72 -25.91 21.28 16.99
N TYR A 73 -25.30 22.33 17.53
CA TYR A 73 -23.88 22.62 17.28
C TYR A 73 -22.95 21.56 17.87
N SER A 74 -23.33 20.94 18.99
CA SER A 74 -22.60 19.80 19.56
C SER A 74 -22.63 18.62 18.60
N GLN A 75 -23.78 18.29 18.01
CA GLN A 75 -23.88 17.23 17.01
C GLN A 75 -23.09 17.55 15.74
N MET A 76 -23.11 18.81 15.29
CA MET A 76 -22.29 19.26 14.16
C MET A 76 -20.79 19.14 14.44
N ALA A 77 -20.35 19.39 15.67
CA ALA A 77 -18.95 19.21 16.07
C ALA A 77 -18.54 17.72 16.01
N VAL A 78 -19.43 16.82 16.41
CA VAL A 78 -19.21 15.36 16.31
C VAL A 78 -19.11 14.93 14.86
N GLU A 79 -20.03 15.36 13.98
CA GLU A 79 -19.94 15.06 12.54
C GLU A 79 -18.68 15.66 11.90
N PHE A 80 -18.28 16.86 12.33
CA PHE A 80 -17.04 17.47 11.88
C PHE A 80 -15.82 16.65 12.29
N ALA A 81 -15.80 16.10 13.51
CA ALA A 81 -14.77 15.17 13.93
C ALA A 81 -14.82 13.86 13.12
N ASP A 82 -16.00 13.28 12.89
CA ASP A 82 -16.22 12.06 12.10
C ASP A 82 -15.69 12.16 10.67
N LEU A 83 -15.79 13.34 10.04
CA LEU A 83 -15.20 13.60 8.71
C LEU A 83 -13.70 13.30 8.65
N HIS A 84 -12.97 13.41 9.78
CA HIS A 84 -11.54 13.11 9.86
C HIS A 84 -11.25 11.60 9.93
N ASP A 85 -12.24 10.80 10.29
CA ASP A 85 -12.08 9.36 10.52
C ASP A 85 -12.62 8.52 9.36
N ARG A 86 -13.09 9.17 8.28
CA ARG A 86 -13.56 8.49 7.07
C ARG A 86 -12.43 7.80 6.29
N ALA A 87 -12.77 6.72 5.60
CA ALA A 87 -11.83 5.91 4.82
C ALA A 87 -11.03 6.72 3.77
N GLY A 88 -11.61 7.77 3.19
CA GLY A 88 -10.91 8.71 2.30
C GLY A 88 -9.64 9.31 2.93
N ARG A 89 -9.71 9.70 4.21
CA ARG A 89 -8.54 10.23 4.93
C ARG A 89 -7.51 9.14 5.21
N MET A 90 -7.94 7.91 5.52
CA MET A 90 -7.04 6.77 5.68
C MET A 90 -6.24 6.50 4.40
N LYS A 91 -6.90 6.52 3.23
CA LYS A 91 -6.25 6.33 1.93
C LYS A 91 -5.30 7.48 1.61
N ALA A 92 -5.72 8.73 1.82
CA ALA A 92 -4.88 9.91 1.59
C ALA A 92 -3.61 9.92 2.47
N LYS A 93 -3.66 9.29 3.65
CA LYS A 93 -2.50 9.11 4.52
C LYS A 93 -1.70 7.82 4.25
N GLY A 94 -2.13 6.99 3.30
CA GLY A 94 -1.43 5.76 2.92
C GLY A 94 -1.48 4.64 3.96
N VAL A 95 -2.33 4.74 4.99
CA VAL A 95 -2.45 3.67 6.02
C VAL A 95 -3.25 2.47 5.52
N ILE A 96 -4.08 2.66 4.49
CA ILE A 96 -4.77 1.60 3.75
C ILE A 96 -4.36 1.63 2.28
N ARG A 97 -4.41 0.47 1.62
CA ARG A 97 -4.09 0.35 0.19
C ARG A 97 -5.23 0.84 -0.70
N ARG A 98 -6.48 0.56 -0.31
CA ARG A 98 -7.67 0.87 -1.09
C ARG A 98 -8.90 0.96 -0.20
N GLU A 99 -9.81 1.84 -0.59
CA GLU A 99 -11.21 1.83 -0.18
C GLU A 99 -11.96 0.78 -1.01
N LEU A 100 -12.85 0.02 -0.37
CA LEU A 100 -13.63 -1.03 -1.01
C LEU A 100 -15.12 -0.84 -0.73
N ASP A 101 -15.96 -1.24 -1.67
CA ASP A 101 -17.40 -1.33 -1.43
C ASP A 101 -17.76 -2.76 -1.01
N TRP A 102 -18.43 -2.89 0.13
CA TRP A 102 -18.89 -4.18 0.68
C TRP A 102 -19.50 -5.14 -0.36
N PRO A 103 -20.40 -4.74 -1.28
CA PRO A 103 -20.99 -5.67 -2.25
C PRO A 103 -19.97 -6.31 -3.20
N SER A 104 -18.88 -5.60 -3.53
CA SER A 104 -17.82 -6.08 -4.42
C SER A 104 -16.67 -6.79 -3.68
N SER A 105 -16.66 -6.71 -2.35
CA SER A 105 -15.54 -7.14 -1.49
C SER A 105 -15.18 -8.61 -1.67
N ARG A 106 -16.17 -9.51 -1.79
CA ARG A 106 -15.94 -10.96 -1.97
C ARG A 106 -15.14 -11.25 -3.23
N SER A 107 -15.55 -10.68 -4.37
CA SER A 107 -14.87 -10.88 -5.65
C SER A 107 -13.45 -10.31 -5.62
N PHE A 108 -13.30 -9.10 -5.06
CA PHE A 108 -12.01 -8.47 -4.86
C PHE A 108 -11.05 -9.35 -4.04
N PHE A 109 -11.48 -9.78 -2.85
CA PHE A 109 -10.63 -10.57 -1.96
C PHE A 109 -10.33 -11.96 -2.49
N TYR A 110 -11.24 -12.59 -3.24
CA TYR A 110 -10.97 -13.85 -3.91
C TYR A 110 -9.74 -13.73 -4.83
N HIS A 111 -9.77 -12.80 -5.79
CA HIS A 111 -8.66 -12.61 -6.71
C HIS A 111 -7.38 -12.14 -6.01
N ARG A 112 -7.51 -11.22 -5.05
CA ARG A 112 -6.37 -10.68 -4.31
C ARG A 112 -5.67 -11.75 -3.49
N LEU A 113 -6.42 -12.61 -2.81
CA LEU A 113 -5.87 -13.69 -1.98
C LEU A 113 -5.17 -14.73 -2.85
N VAL A 114 -5.82 -15.19 -3.93
CA VAL A 114 -5.23 -16.17 -4.86
C VAL A 114 -3.90 -15.65 -5.42
N ARG A 115 -3.88 -14.40 -5.87
CA ARG A 115 -2.64 -13.77 -6.34
C ARG A 115 -1.56 -13.76 -5.27
N ARG A 116 -1.86 -13.29 -4.06
CA ARG A 116 -0.85 -13.16 -3.00
C ARG A 116 -0.30 -14.50 -2.55
N LEU A 117 -1.12 -15.54 -2.49
CA LEU A 117 -0.66 -16.91 -2.20
C LEU A 117 0.26 -17.44 -3.30
N ASN A 118 -0.06 -17.21 -4.58
CA ASN A 118 0.79 -17.63 -5.69
C ASN A 118 2.10 -16.84 -5.73
N GLU A 119 2.05 -15.51 -5.55
CA GLU A 119 3.23 -14.66 -5.45
C GLU A 119 4.16 -15.10 -4.32
N ASP A 120 3.60 -15.44 -3.15
CA ASP A 120 4.36 -15.91 -1.98
C ASP A 120 5.04 -17.26 -2.25
N ARG A 121 4.32 -18.21 -2.87
CA ARG A 121 4.89 -19.51 -3.29
C ARG A 121 6.03 -19.33 -4.29
N LEU A 122 5.85 -18.48 -5.31
CA LEU A 122 6.89 -18.23 -6.31
C LEU A 122 8.09 -17.51 -5.70
N CYS A 123 7.88 -16.53 -4.82
CA CYS A 123 8.96 -15.87 -4.08
C CYS A 123 9.71 -16.85 -3.18
N ALA A 124 9.02 -17.79 -2.53
CA ALA A 124 9.66 -18.85 -1.75
C ALA A 124 10.51 -19.76 -2.65
N GLY A 125 10.01 -20.15 -3.83
CA GLY A 125 10.77 -20.91 -4.82
C GLY A 125 12.02 -20.18 -5.31
N LEU A 126 11.91 -18.88 -5.59
CA LEU A 126 13.04 -18.02 -5.94
C LEU A 126 14.08 -17.92 -4.82
N SER A 127 13.63 -17.76 -3.57
CA SER A 127 14.53 -17.69 -2.42
C SER A 127 15.24 -19.02 -2.13
N GLN A 128 14.62 -20.16 -2.50
CA GLN A 128 15.28 -21.47 -2.44
C GLN A 128 16.27 -21.68 -3.58
N ALA A 129 15.95 -21.18 -4.77
CA ALA A 129 16.83 -21.24 -5.93
C ALA A 129 18.08 -20.37 -5.75
N ASP A 130 17.91 -19.16 -5.21
CA ASP A 130 18.97 -18.24 -4.87
C ASP A 130 18.75 -17.64 -3.47
N PRO A 131 19.43 -18.18 -2.44
CA PRO A 131 19.33 -17.70 -1.07
C PRO A 131 19.78 -16.25 -0.86
N SER A 132 20.50 -15.66 -1.82
CA SER A 132 20.92 -14.26 -1.74
C SER A 132 19.80 -13.27 -2.10
N LEU A 133 18.73 -13.73 -2.75
CA LEU A 133 17.63 -12.89 -3.19
C LEU A 133 16.74 -12.47 -2.01
N SER A 134 16.65 -11.16 -1.79
CA SER A 134 15.63 -10.58 -0.90
C SER A 134 14.22 -10.76 -1.49
N ARG A 135 13.20 -10.74 -0.63
CA ARG A 135 11.79 -10.79 -1.06
C ARG A 135 11.44 -9.69 -2.06
N SER A 136 11.93 -8.47 -1.85
CA SER A 136 11.72 -7.35 -2.78
C SER A 136 12.36 -7.60 -4.14
N ALA A 137 13.56 -8.20 -4.17
CA ALA A 137 14.22 -8.56 -5.42
C ALA A 137 13.43 -9.67 -6.14
N ALA A 138 12.96 -10.69 -5.42
CA ALA A 138 12.12 -11.75 -6.00
C ALA A 138 10.83 -11.20 -6.63
N ILE A 139 10.16 -10.25 -5.96
CA ILE A 139 8.98 -9.56 -6.53
C ILE A 139 9.36 -8.77 -7.79
N ALA A 140 10.48 -8.06 -7.79
CA ALA A 140 10.95 -7.31 -8.97
C ALA A 140 11.28 -8.27 -10.13
N THR A 141 11.87 -9.44 -9.86
CA THR A 141 12.10 -10.48 -10.87
C THR A 141 10.77 -10.98 -11.44
N LEU A 142 9.77 -11.26 -10.62
CA LEU A 142 8.44 -11.65 -11.10
C LEU A 142 7.78 -10.56 -11.95
N GLN A 143 7.91 -9.29 -11.56
CA GLN A 143 7.43 -8.16 -12.36
C GLN A 143 8.14 -8.06 -13.71
N SER A 144 9.46 -8.30 -13.74
CA SER A 144 10.23 -8.31 -14.98
C SER A 144 9.78 -9.42 -15.94
N TRP A 145 9.47 -10.61 -15.41
CA TRP A 145 8.95 -11.71 -16.21
C TRP A 145 7.55 -11.41 -16.74
N PHE A 146 6.68 -10.82 -15.92
CA PHE A 146 5.36 -10.38 -16.35
C PHE A 146 5.45 -9.35 -17.48
N VAL A 147 6.32 -8.35 -17.34
CA VAL A 147 6.53 -7.32 -18.37
C VAL A 147 7.03 -7.95 -19.66
N HIS A 148 8.06 -8.80 -19.57
CA HIS A 148 8.62 -9.49 -20.74
C HIS A 148 7.58 -10.37 -21.46
N ASP A 149 6.72 -11.05 -20.73
CA ASP A 149 5.75 -11.99 -21.32
C ASP A 149 4.48 -11.31 -21.83
N THR A 150 4.17 -10.08 -21.38
CA THR A 150 2.90 -9.39 -21.67
C THR A 150 3.05 -8.20 -22.61
N TYR A 151 4.21 -7.52 -22.60
CA TYR A 151 4.43 -6.32 -23.40
C TYR A 151 5.10 -6.65 -24.73
N ASP A 152 4.69 -5.95 -25.79
CA ASP A 152 5.28 -6.09 -27.12
C ASP A 152 6.74 -5.63 -27.14
N SER A 153 7.52 -6.17 -28.09
CA SER A 153 8.94 -5.85 -28.27
C SER A 153 9.24 -4.35 -28.38
N VAL A 154 8.35 -3.59 -29.02
CA VAL A 154 8.45 -2.12 -29.15
C VAL A 154 8.34 -1.42 -27.80
N SER A 155 7.48 -1.92 -26.91
CA SER A 155 7.34 -1.34 -25.56
C SER A 155 8.58 -1.61 -24.70
N LEU A 156 9.24 -2.75 -24.93
CA LEU A 156 10.45 -3.16 -24.21
C LEU A 156 11.70 -2.36 -24.60
N GLU A 157 11.69 -1.56 -25.67
CA GLU A 157 12.81 -0.67 -26.05
C GLU A 157 13.16 0.33 -24.95
N SER A 158 12.15 0.75 -24.17
CA SER A 158 12.34 1.63 -23.01
C SER A 158 13.03 0.92 -21.82
N GLY A 159 13.19 -0.41 -21.89
CA GLY A 159 13.75 -1.27 -20.85
C GLY A 159 12.73 -1.66 -19.78
N SER A 160 12.72 -2.93 -19.37
CA SER A 160 11.76 -3.45 -18.37
C SER A 160 11.81 -2.69 -17.04
N SER A 161 12.98 -2.22 -16.61
CA SER A 161 13.14 -1.46 -15.37
C SER A 161 12.42 -0.10 -15.41
N SER A 162 12.38 0.57 -16.57
CA SER A 162 11.68 1.87 -16.69
C SER A 162 10.17 1.68 -16.69
N ILE A 163 9.67 0.63 -17.34
CA ILE A 163 8.26 0.25 -17.32
C ILE A 163 7.82 -0.05 -15.88
N ILE A 164 8.58 -0.88 -15.15
CA ILE A 164 8.24 -1.25 -13.77
C ILE A 164 8.21 -0.03 -12.84
N ALA A 165 9.08 0.95 -13.08
CA ALA A 165 9.13 2.19 -12.31
C ALA A 165 8.03 3.21 -12.66
N SER A 166 7.30 3.00 -13.77
CA SER A 166 6.25 3.92 -14.20
C SER A 166 5.05 3.90 -13.24
N ALA A 167 4.45 5.07 -13.01
CA ALA A 167 3.27 5.20 -12.17
C ALA A 167 2.09 4.35 -12.70
N ASP A 168 1.97 4.27 -14.03
CA ASP A 168 0.95 3.48 -14.71
C ASP A 168 1.13 1.99 -14.45
N PHE A 169 2.35 1.46 -14.56
CA PHE A 169 2.62 0.06 -14.21
C PHE A 169 2.36 -0.21 -12.73
N ILE A 170 2.81 0.65 -11.82
CA ILE A 170 2.61 0.46 -10.37
C ILE A 170 1.12 0.41 -10.04
N SER A 171 0.33 1.34 -10.60
CA SER A 171 -1.12 1.40 -10.42
C SER A 171 -1.82 0.16 -11.00
N ASN A 172 -1.45 -0.23 -12.22
CA ASN A 172 -2.02 -1.40 -12.90
C ASN A 172 -1.62 -2.70 -12.22
N TRP A 173 -0.35 -2.85 -11.83
CA TRP A 173 0.15 -4.02 -11.12
C TRP A 173 -0.61 -4.22 -9.81
N GLU A 174 -0.84 -3.18 -9.01
CA GLU A 174 -1.54 -3.34 -7.73
C GLU A 174 -3.06 -3.55 -7.86
N SER A 175 -3.67 -3.15 -8.98
CA SER A 175 -5.13 -3.20 -9.19
C SER A 175 -5.62 -4.36 -10.05
N ASN A 176 -4.78 -4.91 -10.93
CA ASN A 176 -5.18 -5.92 -11.92
C ASN A 176 -4.94 -7.37 -11.43
N ASP A 177 -5.47 -7.71 -10.25
CA ASP A 177 -5.23 -9.02 -9.63
C ASP A 177 -5.63 -10.20 -10.54
N ARG A 178 -6.71 -10.06 -11.31
CA ARG A 178 -7.19 -11.10 -12.24
C ARG A 178 -6.20 -11.35 -13.37
N ILE A 179 -5.68 -10.30 -14.00
CA ILE A 179 -4.72 -10.42 -15.12
C ILE A 179 -3.45 -11.11 -14.64
N VAL A 180 -2.92 -10.67 -13.50
CA VAL A 180 -1.70 -11.24 -12.91
C VAL A 180 -1.92 -12.72 -12.55
N THR A 181 -3.06 -13.06 -11.96
CA THR A 181 -3.36 -14.46 -11.62
C THR A 181 -3.50 -15.34 -12.85
N THR A 182 -4.16 -14.85 -13.91
CA THR A 182 -4.28 -15.57 -15.18
C THR A 182 -2.91 -15.79 -15.81
N TRP A 183 -2.05 -14.77 -15.86
CA TRP A 183 -0.67 -14.92 -16.35
C TRP A 183 0.12 -15.94 -15.53
N MET A 184 0.08 -15.86 -14.19
CA MET A 184 0.77 -16.84 -13.32
C MET A 184 0.31 -18.28 -13.59
N THR A 185 -0.96 -18.47 -13.92
CA THR A 185 -1.52 -19.80 -14.22
C THR A 185 -1.10 -20.28 -15.61
N ASN A 186 -1.19 -19.42 -16.63
CA ASN A 186 -0.89 -19.77 -18.02
C ASN A 186 0.62 -19.96 -18.25
N SER A 187 1.45 -19.18 -17.55
CA SER A 187 2.91 -19.20 -17.67
C SER A 187 3.58 -20.06 -16.59
N ALA A 188 2.83 -20.91 -15.87
CA ALA A 188 3.35 -21.66 -14.72
C ALA A 188 4.59 -22.49 -15.05
N ASP A 189 4.57 -23.24 -16.16
CA ASP A 189 5.71 -24.09 -16.57
C ASP A 189 6.94 -23.26 -16.96
N SER A 190 6.72 -22.15 -17.68
CA SER A 190 7.76 -21.19 -18.05
C SER A 190 8.41 -20.58 -16.80
N ILE A 191 7.60 -20.13 -15.85
CA ILE A 191 8.06 -19.55 -14.58
C ILE A 191 8.88 -20.58 -13.80
N ASN A 192 8.39 -21.81 -13.66
CA ASN A 192 9.10 -22.87 -12.94
C ASN A 192 10.43 -23.23 -13.62
N SER A 193 10.48 -23.27 -14.96
CA SER A 193 11.72 -23.48 -15.72
C SER A 193 12.73 -22.36 -15.51
N ARG A 194 12.27 -21.09 -15.46
CA ARG A 194 13.14 -19.94 -15.13
C ARG A 194 13.70 -20.02 -13.71
N ILE A 195 12.88 -20.43 -12.73
CA ILE A 195 13.34 -20.65 -11.35
C ILE A 195 14.39 -21.77 -11.29
N ALA A 196 14.18 -22.89 -11.99
CA ALA A 196 15.16 -23.97 -12.06
C ALA A 196 16.48 -23.54 -12.75
N SER A 197 16.38 -22.69 -13.76
CA SER A 197 17.55 -22.10 -14.43
C SER A 197 18.34 -21.21 -13.48
N ILE A 198 17.67 -20.36 -12.69
CA ILE A 198 18.31 -19.55 -11.64
C ILE A 198 19.01 -20.46 -10.63
N ALA A 199 18.34 -21.50 -10.12
CA ALA A 199 18.95 -22.42 -9.16
C ALA A 199 20.23 -23.09 -9.71
N THR A 200 20.24 -23.39 -11.01
CA THR A 200 21.41 -23.95 -11.69
C THR A 200 22.54 -22.93 -11.80
N LEU A 201 22.21 -21.69 -12.19
CA LEU A 201 23.17 -20.59 -12.27
C LEU A 201 23.78 -20.27 -10.90
N THR A 202 22.98 -20.23 -9.83
CA THR A 202 23.47 -19.99 -8.47
C THR A 202 24.45 -21.09 -8.03
N LYS A 203 24.16 -22.36 -8.32
CA LYS A 203 25.09 -23.47 -8.06
C LYS A 203 26.41 -23.30 -8.82
N LEU A 204 26.35 -22.93 -10.09
CA LEU A 204 27.54 -22.69 -10.91
C LEU A 204 28.36 -21.51 -10.36
N ASN A 205 27.73 -20.40 -10.01
CA ASN A 205 28.39 -19.25 -9.43
C ASN A 205 29.09 -19.57 -8.10
N ASN A 206 28.46 -20.40 -7.25
CA ASN A 206 29.08 -20.85 -6.00
C ASN A 206 30.32 -21.72 -6.27
N LEU A 207 30.23 -22.66 -7.23
CA LEU A 207 31.40 -23.48 -7.62
C LEU A 207 32.54 -22.62 -8.18
N THR A 208 32.22 -21.60 -8.97
CA THR A 208 33.20 -20.65 -9.49
C THR A 208 33.86 -19.87 -8.36
N ALA A 209 33.08 -19.35 -7.41
CA ALA A 209 33.61 -18.64 -6.26
C ALA A 209 34.53 -19.52 -5.39
N ASP A 210 34.15 -20.78 -5.15
CA ASP A 210 34.99 -21.74 -4.42
C ASP A 210 36.29 -22.06 -5.19
N ALA A 211 36.22 -22.17 -6.52
CA ALA A 211 37.38 -22.40 -7.38
C ALA A 211 38.33 -21.20 -7.47
N GLU A 212 37.81 -19.97 -7.39
CA GLU A 212 38.61 -18.74 -7.32
C GLU A 212 39.37 -18.62 -5.99
N LEU A 213 38.76 -19.08 -4.89
CA LEU A 213 39.37 -19.08 -3.56
C LEU A 213 40.44 -20.17 -3.40
N ASP A 214 40.25 -21.35 -4.00
CA ASP A 214 41.17 -22.48 -3.93
C ASP A 214 41.41 -23.13 -5.32
N PRO A 215 42.54 -22.83 -5.98
CA PRO A 215 42.89 -23.46 -7.26
C PRO A 215 43.04 -24.99 -7.19
N SER A 216 43.30 -25.56 -6.01
CA SER A 216 43.39 -27.00 -5.82
C SER A 216 42.01 -27.67 -5.85
N PHE A 217 40.99 -27.01 -5.30
CA PHE A 217 39.58 -27.40 -5.45
C PHE A 217 39.16 -27.41 -6.92
N ALA A 218 39.52 -26.38 -7.69
CA ALA A 218 39.20 -26.30 -9.12
C ALA A 218 39.70 -27.53 -9.89
N ARG A 219 40.95 -27.95 -9.65
CA ARG A 219 41.54 -29.14 -10.29
C ARG A 219 40.79 -30.42 -9.90
N GLN A 220 40.45 -30.60 -8.63
CA GLN A 220 39.71 -31.77 -8.16
C GLN A 220 38.27 -31.79 -8.70
N ALA A 221 37.62 -30.62 -8.78
CA ALA A 221 36.28 -30.46 -9.32
C ALA A 221 36.23 -30.85 -10.80
N ILE A 222 37.17 -30.40 -11.63
CA ILE A 222 37.25 -30.77 -13.05
C ILE A 222 37.38 -32.29 -13.22
N LEU A 223 38.28 -32.93 -12.46
CA LEU A 223 38.46 -34.39 -12.52
C LEU A 223 37.19 -35.15 -12.12
N LYS A 224 36.51 -34.69 -11.06
CA LYS A 224 35.28 -35.33 -10.59
C LYS A 224 34.11 -35.10 -11.55
N LEU A 225 33.94 -33.89 -12.08
CA LEU A 225 32.87 -33.55 -13.02
C LEU A 225 33.05 -34.26 -14.37
N SER A 226 34.27 -34.32 -14.90
CA SER A 226 34.57 -35.05 -16.15
C SER A 226 34.25 -36.55 -16.07
N SER A 227 34.28 -37.15 -14.88
CA SER A 227 33.88 -38.55 -14.70
C SER A 227 32.39 -38.82 -14.97
N PHE A 228 31.53 -37.80 -14.84
CA PHE A 228 30.09 -37.91 -15.09
C PHE A 228 29.67 -37.60 -16.53
N LEU A 229 30.61 -37.16 -17.37
CA LEU A 229 30.34 -36.84 -18.77
C LEU A 229 30.45 -38.08 -19.66
N ASP A 230 29.74 -38.07 -20.77
CA ASP A 230 29.85 -39.07 -21.83
C ASP A 230 31.15 -38.91 -22.62
N ASP A 231 31.58 -39.97 -23.30
CA ASP A 231 32.90 -40.01 -23.93
C ASP A 231 33.04 -39.04 -25.13
N ASP A 232 31.93 -38.69 -25.79
CA ASP A 232 31.91 -37.65 -26.84
C ASP A 232 32.16 -36.25 -26.24
N THR A 233 31.50 -35.93 -25.12
CA THR A 233 31.72 -34.66 -24.41
C THR A 233 33.11 -34.58 -23.78
N LYS A 234 33.65 -35.69 -23.25
CA LYS A 234 35.05 -35.75 -22.76
C LYS A 234 36.07 -35.46 -23.86
N SER A 235 35.87 -36.04 -25.05
CA SER A 235 36.73 -35.80 -26.21
C SER A 235 36.75 -34.31 -26.58
N LYS A 236 35.57 -33.67 -26.66
CA LYS A 236 35.46 -32.22 -26.93
C LYS A 236 36.10 -31.36 -25.84
N LEU A 237 35.95 -31.71 -24.57
CA LEU A 237 36.60 -30.99 -23.46
C LEU A 237 38.12 -31.10 -23.50
N SER A 238 38.67 -32.27 -23.85
CA SER A 238 40.12 -32.44 -24.00
C SER A 238 40.72 -31.63 -25.15
N SER A 239 39.90 -31.19 -26.12
CA SER A 239 40.32 -30.29 -27.19
C SER A 239 40.25 -28.80 -26.84
N LEU A 240 39.59 -28.45 -25.73
CA LEU A 240 39.35 -27.07 -25.27
C LEU A 240 40.28 -26.64 -24.10
N LEU A 241 40.82 -27.60 -23.33
CA LEU A 241 41.76 -27.41 -22.23
C LEU A 241 43.21 -27.62 -22.70
#